data_AF-A0A7K1GK62-F1
#
_entry.id   AF-A0A7K1GK62-F1
#
_cell.length_a   1.000
_cell.length_b   1.000
_cell.length_c   1.000
_cell.angle_alpha   90.00
_cell.angle_beta   90.00
_cell.angle_gamma   90.00
#
_symmetry.space_group_name_H-M   'P 1'
#
loop_
_entity.id
_entity.type
_entity.pdbx_description
1 polymer ?
#
loop_
_entity_poly.entity_id
_entity_poly.type
_entity_poly.pdbx_seq_one_letter_code
_entity_poly.pdbx_strand_id
1 'polypeptide(L)'
;MFKKSTILFILLTTGVSAQEITQTSTLKSQVNIAFKDNTPYQGVLQTMQGSYKVKTNYDENGYKLDVHYYTEESNQLVASIMYLINNYVSKKIYYSDITPYASYKVKDGVLEDQYTLYENEEVKYEATFDKGVLIEGTVALKDIGILPNYIGQRNNRETYTVLSLDKKTLKIVIKDSQTDEIVYQEKTKIKKNKEFINAINTKLITPSNLYPDHPINHWDNRQDEKPLLKSDL
;
A
#
# COMPACT_ATOMS: atom_id res chain seq x y z
N MET A 1 0.44 41.51 -37.81
CA MET A 1 -0.46 41.42 -36.64
C MET A 1 0.34 40.86 -35.47
N PHE A 2 0.99 41.71 -34.67
CA PHE A 2 1.51 41.42 -33.33
C PHE A 2 1.78 42.78 -32.67
N LYS A 3 0.89 43.22 -31.78
CA LYS A 3 1.09 44.40 -30.93
C LYS A 3 1.98 44.01 -29.76
N LYS A 4 3.17 44.59 -29.67
CA LYS A 4 3.94 44.67 -28.42
C LYS A 4 3.38 45.85 -27.63
N SER A 5 2.70 45.56 -26.52
CA SER A 5 2.34 46.57 -25.52
C SER A 5 3.36 46.56 -24.41
N THR A 6 4.23 47.56 -24.43
CA THR A 6 5.04 47.99 -23.29
C THR A 6 4.12 48.74 -22.33
N ILE A 7 3.99 48.27 -21.09
CA ILE A 7 3.36 49.04 -20.02
C ILE A 7 4.46 49.41 -19.01
N LEU A 8 4.72 50.71 -18.99
CA LEU A 8 5.56 51.44 -18.05
C LEU A 8 4.72 51.73 -16.80
N PHE A 9 5.17 51.28 -15.62
CA PHE A 9 4.59 51.73 -14.35
C PHE A 9 5.56 52.70 -13.65
N ILE A 10 5.06 53.92 -13.47
CA ILE A 10 5.67 55.01 -12.72
C ILE A 10 5.41 54.74 -11.24
N LEU A 11 6.46 54.71 -10.42
CA LEU A 11 6.39 54.64 -8.96
C LEU A 11 6.79 55.99 -8.38
N LEU A 12 5.84 56.70 -7.78
CA LEU A 12 6.07 57.77 -6.83
C LEU A 12 4.91 57.78 -5.83
N THR A 13 5.17 57.46 -4.57
CA THR A 13 5.08 58.42 -3.44
C THR A 13 5.22 57.72 -2.07
N THR A 14 6.13 58.28 -1.28
CA THR A 14 6.10 58.57 0.17
C THR A 14 5.75 57.47 1.19
N GLY A 15 6.81 56.95 1.82
CA GLY A 15 7.06 56.88 3.27
C GLY A 15 5.93 56.50 4.22
N VAL A 16 6.03 55.28 4.79
CA VAL A 16 5.59 54.97 6.16
C VAL A 16 6.60 54.00 6.80
N SER A 17 6.81 54.20 8.11
CA SER A 17 7.79 53.68 9.04
C SER A 17 8.05 52.17 9.06
N ALA A 18 9.28 51.83 9.44
CA ALA A 18 9.73 50.50 9.83
C ALA A 18 8.87 49.88 10.95
N GLN A 19 8.24 48.75 10.64
CA GLN A 19 7.98 47.69 11.59
C GLN A 19 8.57 46.42 10.98
N GLU A 20 9.56 45.84 11.65
CA GLU A 20 10.07 44.51 11.38
C GLU A 20 8.92 43.51 11.60
N ILE A 21 8.24 43.15 10.51
CA ILE A 21 7.38 41.97 10.49
C ILE A 21 8.31 40.80 10.19
N THR A 22 8.68 40.07 11.23
CA THR A 22 9.26 38.73 11.09
C THR A 22 8.20 37.83 10.43
N GLN A 23 8.15 37.81 9.10
CA GLN A 23 7.39 36.82 8.36
C GLN A 23 8.14 35.49 8.47
N THR A 24 7.78 34.67 9.47
CA THR A 24 7.92 33.23 9.34
C THR A 24 7.04 32.80 8.19
N SER A 25 7.66 32.62 7.01
CA SER A 25 7.03 32.05 5.81
C SER A 25 6.59 30.63 6.12
N THR A 26 5.40 30.50 6.71
CA THR A 26 4.73 29.22 6.82
C THR A 26 4.19 28.95 5.42
N LEU A 27 4.80 28.03 4.69
CA LEU A 27 4.29 27.50 3.43
C LEU A 27 2.87 26.99 3.66
N LYS A 28 1.86 27.83 3.45
CA LYS A 28 0.47 27.40 3.25
C LYS A 28 0.41 26.77 1.85
N SER A 29 0.79 25.49 1.73
CA SER A 29 0.33 24.71 0.59
C SER A 29 -1.19 24.67 0.65
N GLN A 30 -1.87 25.09 -0.41
CA GLN A 30 -3.33 25.08 -0.49
C GLN A 30 -3.85 23.65 -0.29
N VAL A 31 -4.39 23.41 0.90
CA VAL A 31 -5.06 22.20 1.34
C VAL A 31 -6.51 22.66 1.60
N ASN A 32 -7.42 22.37 0.68
CA ASN A 32 -8.84 22.67 0.85
C ASN A 32 -9.47 21.54 1.67
N ILE A 33 -9.42 21.67 3.01
CA ILE A 33 -10.05 20.73 3.93
C ILE A 33 -11.07 21.47 4.81
N ALA A 34 -12.28 20.93 4.87
CA ALA A 34 -13.28 21.31 5.85
C ALA A 34 -13.20 20.38 7.06
N PHE A 35 -13.44 20.93 8.25
CA PHE A 35 -13.47 20.19 9.50
C PHE A 35 -14.86 20.24 10.12
N LYS A 36 -15.27 19.15 10.77
CA LYS A 36 -16.46 19.05 11.61
C LYS A 36 -16.04 18.45 12.95
N ASP A 37 -16.31 19.14 14.05
CA ASP A 37 -15.92 18.71 15.40
C ASP A 37 -14.41 18.38 15.51
N ASN A 38 -13.56 19.26 14.97
CA ASN A 38 -12.10 19.09 14.87
C ASN A 38 -11.63 17.83 14.09
N THR A 39 -12.51 17.17 13.37
CA THR A 39 -12.20 16.02 12.53
C THR A 39 -12.26 16.41 11.05
N PRO A 40 -11.28 15.99 10.21
CA PRO A 40 -11.35 16.18 8.76
C PRO A 40 -12.66 15.62 8.21
N TYR A 41 -13.35 16.40 7.38
CA TYR A 41 -14.70 16.08 6.93
C TYR A 41 -14.86 16.12 5.42
N GLN A 42 -14.29 17.10 4.71
CA GLN A 42 -14.48 17.18 3.25
C GLN A 42 -13.29 17.84 2.58
N GLY A 43 -12.81 17.27 1.47
CA GLY A 43 -11.69 17.79 0.71
C GLY A 43 -10.40 17.02 0.96
N VAL A 44 -9.25 17.70 0.84
CA VAL A 44 -7.94 17.03 0.85
C VAL A 44 -7.19 17.45 2.10
N LEU A 45 -6.80 16.51 2.96
CA LEU A 45 -5.90 16.74 4.08
C LEU A 45 -4.48 16.30 3.69
N GLN A 46 -3.48 17.14 3.96
CA GLN A 46 -2.07 16.77 3.81
C GLN A 46 -1.39 16.73 5.19
N THR A 47 -0.75 15.61 5.51
CA THR A 47 -0.02 15.39 6.77
C THR A 47 1.33 14.74 6.52
N MET A 48 2.19 14.67 7.55
CA MET A 48 3.38 13.83 7.55
C MET A 48 3.12 12.56 8.35
N GLN A 49 3.50 11.39 7.82
CA GLN A 49 3.51 10.11 8.54
C GLN A 49 4.86 9.44 8.35
N GLY A 50 5.68 9.42 9.40
CA GLY A 50 7.09 9.05 9.29
C GLY A 50 7.80 9.95 8.27
N SER A 51 8.45 9.34 7.29
CA SER A 51 9.17 9.99 6.19
C SER A 51 8.32 10.22 4.93
N TYR A 52 6.99 10.10 5.01
CA TYR A 52 6.08 10.32 3.88
C TYR A 52 5.19 11.53 4.07
N LYS A 53 5.02 12.27 2.97
CA LYS A 53 3.91 13.20 2.78
C LYS A 53 2.67 12.38 2.43
N VAL A 54 1.60 12.55 3.19
CA VAL A 54 0.37 11.78 3.04
C VAL A 54 -0.76 12.73 2.65
N LYS A 55 -1.41 12.46 1.51
CA LYS A 55 -2.64 13.15 1.10
C LYS A 55 -3.82 12.22 1.30
N THR A 56 -4.81 12.66 2.06
CA THR A 56 -6.06 11.92 2.30
C THR A 56 -7.22 12.72 1.71
N ASN A 57 -8.01 12.08 0.84
CA ASN A 57 -9.19 12.68 0.25
C ASN A 57 -10.45 12.21 0.98
N TYR A 58 -11.34 13.16 1.31
CA TYR A 58 -12.62 12.93 1.96
C TYR A 58 -13.78 13.37 1.06
N ASP A 59 -14.86 12.60 1.05
CA ASP A 59 -16.10 12.95 0.37
C ASP A 59 -16.92 14.02 1.13
N GLU A 60 -18.10 14.37 0.63
CA GLU A 60 -18.99 15.35 1.27
C GLU A 60 -19.63 14.88 2.58
N ASN A 61 -19.49 13.60 2.93
CA ASN A 61 -20.10 12.96 4.09
C ASN A 61 -19.08 12.65 5.20
N GLY A 62 -17.79 12.96 5.01
CA GLY A 62 -16.75 12.62 5.99
C GLY A 62 -16.05 11.30 5.74
N TYR A 63 -16.35 10.58 4.65
CA TYR A 63 -15.70 9.29 4.38
C TYR A 63 -14.39 9.49 3.63
N LYS A 64 -13.34 8.77 4.07
CA LYS A 64 -12.10 8.64 3.29
C LYS A 64 -12.38 7.95 1.96
N LEU A 65 -11.96 8.58 0.87
CA LEU A 65 -12.02 8.02 -0.48
C LEU A 65 -10.73 7.30 -0.84
N ASP A 66 -9.61 8.00 -0.65
CA ASP A 66 -8.28 7.48 -0.95
C ASP A 66 -7.19 8.20 -0.14
N VAL A 67 -6.05 7.52 0.00
CA VAL A 67 -4.83 8.01 0.62
C VAL A 67 -3.66 7.76 -0.31
N HIS A 68 -2.87 8.80 -0.56
CA HIS A 68 -1.64 8.74 -1.34
C HIS A 68 -0.43 9.06 -0.48
N TYR A 69 0.60 8.21 -0.58
CA TYR A 69 1.87 8.35 0.11
C TYR A 69 2.93 8.82 -0.89
N TYR A 70 3.59 9.93 -0.57
CA TYR A 70 4.67 10.49 -1.35
C TYR A 70 5.95 10.53 -0.54
N THR A 71 7.11 10.31 -1.18
CA THR A 71 8.41 10.60 -0.57
C THR A 71 8.47 12.08 -0.17
N GLU A 72 9.11 12.36 0.97
CA GLU A 72 9.26 13.74 1.43
C GLU A 72 10.12 14.59 0.48
N GLU A 73 11.24 14.05 0.02
CA GLU A 73 12.23 14.79 -0.76
C GLU A 73 11.81 14.99 -2.22
N SER A 74 11.49 13.89 -2.93
CA SER A 74 11.19 13.92 -4.37
C SER A 74 9.71 14.10 -4.69
N ASN A 75 8.83 14.03 -3.69
CA ASN A 75 7.38 14.06 -3.88
C ASN A 75 6.87 12.98 -4.86
N GLN A 76 7.56 11.85 -4.89
CA GLN A 76 7.25 10.69 -5.71
C GLN A 76 6.20 9.83 -5.02
N LEU A 77 5.16 9.40 -5.73
CA LEU A 77 4.14 8.48 -5.26
C LEU A 77 4.76 7.09 -5.02
N VAL A 78 4.59 6.58 -3.80
CA VAL A 78 5.08 5.24 -3.39
C VAL A 78 3.95 4.28 -3.07
N ALA A 79 2.76 4.79 -2.72
CA ALA A 79 1.56 3.97 -2.64
C ALA A 79 0.28 4.79 -2.75
N SER A 80 -0.77 4.10 -3.17
CA SER A 80 -2.15 4.54 -3.09
C SER A 80 -3.00 3.50 -2.39
N ILE A 81 -3.93 3.98 -1.57
CA ILE A 81 -4.92 3.19 -0.84
C ILE A 81 -6.28 3.77 -1.24
N MET A 82 -7.16 2.96 -1.81
CA MET A 82 -8.53 3.35 -2.15
C MET A 82 -9.50 2.58 -1.26
N TYR A 83 -10.34 3.30 -0.52
CA TYR A 83 -11.36 2.70 0.34
C TYR A 83 -12.59 2.40 -0.49
N LEU A 84 -13.05 1.16 -0.36
CA LEU A 84 -14.21 0.64 -1.04
C LEU A 84 -15.29 0.32 0.01
N ILE A 85 -16.49 0.01 -0.47
CA ILE A 85 -17.61 -0.41 0.37
C ILE A 85 -17.29 -1.72 1.11
N ASN A 86 -18.00 -2.00 2.21
CA ASN A 86 -17.92 -3.28 2.94
C ASN A 86 -16.51 -3.69 3.39
N ASN A 87 -15.73 -2.72 3.90
CA ASN A 87 -14.39 -2.92 4.44
C ASN A 87 -13.36 -3.40 3.43
N TYR A 88 -13.65 -3.26 2.14
CA TYR A 88 -12.67 -3.48 1.10
C TYR A 88 -11.74 -2.28 0.99
N VAL A 89 -10.47 -2.57 0.78
CA VAL A 89 -9.44 -1.58 0.48
C VAL A 89 -8.61 -2.11 -0.68
N SER A 90 -8.38 -1.28 -1.69
CA SER A 90 -7.43 -1.58 -2.77
C SER A 90 -6.13 -0.85 -2.50
N LYS A 91 -5.02 -1.57 -2.46
CA LYS A 91 -3.68 -1.00 -2.27
C LYS A 91 -2.85 -1.19 -3.54
N LYS A 92 -2.12 -0.15 -3.93
CA LYS A 92 -1.07 -0.19 -4.94
C LYS A 92 0.20 0.40 -4.35
N ILE A 93 1.31 -0.29 -4.54
CA ILE A 93 2.65 0.16 -4.17
C ILE A 93 3.40 0.40 -5.47
N TYR A 94 4.31 1.36 -5.50
CA TYR A 94 4.96 1.84 -6.72
C TYR A 94 6.48 1.87 -6.59
N TYR A 95 7.19 1.52 -7.66
CA TYR A 95 8.63 1.79 -7.81
C TYR A 95 8.89 3.24 -8.20
N SER A 96 8.00 3.78 -9.03
CA SER A 96 8.00 5.15 -9.59
C SER A 96 6.54 5.58 -9.77
N ASP A 97 6.27 6.87 -9.96
CA ASP A 97 4.92 7.44 -9.99
C ASP A 97 3.89 6.66 -10.84
N ILE A 98 4.35 5.95 -11.88
CA ILE A 98 3.49 5.21 -12.80
C ILE A 98 3.72 3.69 -12.80
N THR A 99 4.85 3.20 -12.28
CA THR A 99 5.21 1.77 -12.36
C THR A 99 4.79 1.06 -11.08
N PRO A 100 3.70 0.27 -11.09
CA PRO A 100 3.28 -0.47 -9.92
C PRO A 100 4.31 -1.55 -9.59
N TYR A 101 4.58 -1.65 -8.30
CA TYR A 101 5.37 -2.69 -7.69
C TYR A 101 4.51 -3.88 -7.27
N ALA A 102 3.38 -3.58 -6.61
CA ALA A 102 2.42 -4.57 -6.17
C ALA A 102 1.01 -3.95 -6.17
N SER A 103 -0.01 -4.77 -6.40
CA SER A 103 -1.41 -4.39 -6.30
C SER A 103 -2.17 -5.50 -5.61
N TYR A 104 -2.98 -5.16 -4.61
CA TYR A 104 -3.77 -6.16 -3.89
C TYR A 104 -4.98 -5.53 -3.20
N LYS A 105 -5.99 -6.35 -2.90
CA LYS A 105 -7.10 -5.93 -2.07
C LYS A 105 -7.05 -6.59 -0.69
N VAL A 106 -7.65 -5.88 0.26
CA VAL A 106 -7.76 -6.27 1.65
C VAL A 106 -9.21 -6.15 2.05
N LYS A 107 -9.72 -7.14 2.78
CA LYS A 107 -11.01 -7.09 3.45
C LYS A 107 -10.85 -7.56 4.87
N ASP A 108 -11.37 -6.80 5.83
CA ASP A 108 -11.29 -7.15 7.27
C ASP A 108 -9.85 -7.49 7.73
N GLY A 109 -8.85 -6.81 7.16
CA GLY A 109 -7.43 -6.95 7.49
C GLY A 109 -6.68 -8.12 6.84
N VAL A 110 -7.36 -8.96 6.04
CA VAL A 110 -6.76 -10.09 5.31
C VAL A 110 -6.78 -9.86 3.80
N LEU A 111 -5.93 -10.56 3.04
CA LEU A 111 -5.93 -10.47 1.57
C LEU A 111 -7.24 -11.03 1.00
N GLU A 112 -7.75 -10.37 -0.03
CA GLU A 112 -9.03 -10.70 -0.67
C GLU A 112 -8.94 -10.43 -2.17
N ASP A 113 -9.64 -11.21 -3.01
CA ASP A 113 -9.58 -11.16 -4.47
C ASP A 113 -8.14 -11.25 -5.02
N GLN A 114 -7.82 -10.42 -6.02
CA GLN A 114 -6.58 -10.45 -6.77
C GLN A 114 -5.42 -9.77 -6.05
N TYR A 115 -4.27 -10.44 -6.11
CA TYR A 115 -2.93 -9.95 -5.81
C TYR A 115 -2.08 -10.04 -7.07
N THR A 116 -1.27 -9.01 -7.31
CA THR A 116 -0.29 -8.98 -8.39
C THR A 116 1.02 -8.39 -7.87
N LEU A 117 2.11 -9.09 -8.14
CA LEU A 117 3.48 -8.61 -7.95
C LEU A 117 4.12 -8.38 -9.31
N TYR A 118 4.77 -7.23 -9.46
CA TYR A 118 5.47 -6.86 -10.68
C TYR A 118 6.98 -6.91 -10.46
N GLU A 119 7.71 -7.31 -11.50
CA GLU A 119 9.17 -7.20 -11.58
C GLU A 119 9.52 -6.71 -12.98
N ASN A 120 10.28 -5.62 -13.07
CA ASN A 120 10.62 -4.99 -14.35
C ASN A 120 9.39 -4.70 -15.22
N GLU A 121 8.32 -4.20 -14.62
CA GLU A 121 7.05 -3.84 -15.28
C GLU A 121 6.23 -5.04 -15.81
N GLU A 122 6.72 -6.26 -15.64
CA GLU A 122 6.01 -7.50 -15.99
C GLU A 122 5.40 -8.15 -14.75
N VAL A 123 4.28 -8.87 -14.94
CA VAL A 123 3.68 -9.66 -13.86
C VAL A 123 4.61 -10.81 -13.50
N LYS A 124 5.20 -10.74 -12.30
CA LYS A 124 6.01 -11.82 -11.73
C LYS A 124 5.13 -12.89 -11.11
N TYR A 125 4.20 -12.47 -10.25
CA TYR A 125 3.28 -13.35 -9.53
C TYR A 125 1.87 -12.77 -9.54
N GLU A 126 0.89 -13.66 -9.65
CA GLU A 126 -0.53 -13.32 -9.56
C GLU A 126 -1.25 -14.42 -8.76
N ALA A 127 -2.11 -14.02 -7.82
CA ALA A 127 -2.85 -14.93 -6.96
C ALA A 127 -4.24 -14.40 -6.66
N THR A 128 -5.17 -15.32 -6.35
CA THR A 128 -6.52 -15.02 -5.87
C THR A 128 -6.67 -15.50 -4.43
N PHE A 129 -7.26 -14.65 -3.59
CA PHE A 129 -7.52 -14.91 -2.18
C PHE A 129 -9.02 -14.83 -1.86
N ASP A 130 -9.47 -15.64 -0.90
CA ASP A 130 -10.79 -15.52 -0.26
C ASP A 130 -10.56 -15.56 1.25
N LYS A 131 -10.90 -14.47 1.96
CA LYS A 131 -10.71 -14.32 3.41
C LYS A 131 -9.29 -14.67 3.87
N GLY A 132 -8.29 -14.17 3.15
CA GLY A 132 -6.88 -14.41 3.44
C GLY A 132 -6.36 -15.79 3.02
N VAL A 133 -7.20 -16.67 2.49
CA VAL A 133 -6.79 -18.00 2.03
C VAL A 133 -6.44 -17.96 0.56
N LEU A 134 -5.26 -18.48 0.19
CA LEU A 134 -4.86 -18.64 -1.22
C LEU A 134 -5.78 -19.66 -1.92
N ILE A 135 -6.50 -19.21 -2.95
CA ILE A 135 -7.41 -20.03 -3.75
C ILE A 135 -6.73 -20.55 -5.02
N GLU A 136 -5.94 -19.71 -5.68
CA GLU A 136 -5.20 -20.04 -6.89
C GLU A 136 -4.05 -19.06 -7.14
N GLY A 137 -3.12 -19.46 -8.01
CA GLY A 137 -2.02 -18.61 -8.47
C GLY A 137 -0.78 -18.72 -7.60
N THR A 138 0.08 -17.72 -7.65
CA THR A 138 1.38 -17.68 -6.96
C THR A 138 1.52 -16.41 -6.12
N VAL A 139 2.04 -16.55 -4.90
CA VAL A 139 2.35 -15.44 -4.00
C VAL A 139 3.70 -15.65 -3.33
N ALA A 140 4.45 -14.56 -3.14
CA ALA A 140 5.65 -14.55 -2.32
C ALA A 140 5.32 -14.00 -0.92
N LEU A 141 5.77 -14.72 0.10
CA LEU A 141 5.52 -14.43 1.50
C LEU A 141 6.85 -14.37 2.25
N LYS A 142 6.93 -13.47 3.24
CA LYS A 142 7.95 -13.56 4.27
C LYS A 142 7.88 -14.95 4.89
N ASP A 143 8.98 -15.44 5.44
CA ASP A 143 8.96 -16.74 6.10
C ASP A 143 7.83 -16.78 7.14
N ILE A 144 6.83 -17.60 6.85
CA ILE A 144 5.64 -17.77 7.66
C ILE A 144 5.75 -19.00 8.56
N GLY A 145 6.96 -19.51 8.79
CA GLY A 145 7.24 -20.60 9.72
C GLY A 145 6.54 -21.90 9.32
N ILE A 146 6.38 -22.12 8.01
CA ILE A 146 5.65 -23.28 7.50
C ILE A 146 6.40 -24.58 7.82
N LEU A 147 7.74 -24.61 7.80
CA LEU A 147 8.50 -25.85 8.00
C LEU A 147 9.23 -25.85 9.36
N PRO A 148 8.66 -26.44 10.43
CA PRO A 148 9.27 -26.45 11.76
C PRO A 148 10.66 -27.14 11.80
N ASN A 149 10.90 -28.13 10.92
CA ASN A 149 12.17 -28.86 10.86
C ASN A 149 13.22 -28.22 9.93
N TYR A 150 12.84 -27.22 9.13
CA TYR A 150 13.81 -26.50 8.29
C TYR A 150 14.59 -25.46 9.10
N ILE A 151 13.98 -24.97 10.19
CA ILE A 151 14.56 -24.01 11.15
C ILE A 151 15.81 -24.58 11.84
N GLY A 152 15.93 -25.92 11.95
CA GLY A 152 17.07 -26.59 12.60
C GLY A 152 18.36 -26.63 11.77
N GLN A 153 18.32 -26.28 10.48
CA GLN A 153 19.48 -26.27 9.60
C GLN A 153 19.50 -25.03 8.71
N ARG A 154 19.98 -23.88 9.23
CA ARG A 154 20.86 -22.94 8.50
C ARG A 154 21.12 -21.65 9.30
N ASN A 155 22.41 -21.41 9.54
CA ASN A 155 23.14 -20.18 9.26
C ASN A 155 22.29 -18.97 8.84
N ASN A 156 22.29 -17.89 9.64
CA ASN A 156 21.98 -16.45 9.45
C ASN A 156 21.48 -15.88 8.08
N ARG A 157 20.91 -16.66 7.15
CA ARG A 157 20.47 -16.19 5.84
C ARG A 157 18.97 -15.96 5.87
N GLU A 158 18.57 -14.76 5.51
CA GLU A 158 17.16 -14.41 5.34
C GLU A 158 16.57 -15.17 4.14
N THR A 159 15.37 -15.70 4.30
CA THR A 159 14.68 -16.46 3.25
C THR A 159 13.24 -15.99 3.09
N TYR A 160 12.65 -16.31 1.94
CA TYR A 160 11.23 -16.06 1.67
C TYR A 160 10.58 -17.30 1.02
N THR A 161 9.26 -17.42 1.19
CA THR A 161 8.49 -18.56 0.70
C THR A 161 7.61 -18.15 -0.47
N VAL A 162 7.72 -18.87 -1.58
CA VAL A 162 6.80 -18.77 -2.72
C VAL A 162 5.82 -19.93 -2.66
N LEU A 163 4.52 -19.61 -2.55
CA LEU A 163 3.43 -20.57 -2.63
C LEU A 163 2.79 -20.47 -4.01
N SER A 164 2.65 -21.60 -4.70
CA SER A 164 1.86 -21.69 -5.94
C SER A 164 0.78 -22.75 -5.79
N LEU A 165 -0.47 -22.36 -5.99
CA LEU A 165 -1.63 -23.24 -5.98
C LEU A 165 -2.25 -23.31 -7.38
N ASP A 166 -2.21 -24.50 -7.97
CA ASP A 166 -2.93 -24.82 -9.21
C ASP A 166 -3.89 -25.97 -8.93
N LYS A 167 -5.19 -25.66 -8.93
CA LYS A 167 -6.29 -26.58 -8.60
C LYS A 167 -6.12 -27.21 -7.22
N LYS A 168 -5.57 -28.43 -7.18
CA LYS A 168 -5.31 -29.18 -5.95
C LYS A 168 -3.84 -29.49 -5.78
N THR A 169 -2.95 -28.77 -6.45
CA THR A 169 -1.52 -28.98 -6.38
C THR A 169 -0.87 -27.75 -5.78
N LEU A 170 -0.35 -27.90 -4.57
CA LEU A 170 0.43 -26.88 -3.89
C LEU A 170 1.91 -27.12 -4.20
N LYS A 171 2.60 -26.07 -4.62
CA LYS A 171 4.06 -26.00 -4.70
C LYS A 171 4.55 -24.99 -3.67
N ILE A 172 5.52 -25.40 -2.87
CA ILE A 172 6.19 -24.58 -1.87
C ILE A 172 7.64 -24.47 -2.31
N VAL A 173 8.15 -23.25 -2.44
CA VAL A 173 9.56 -23.00 -2.73
C VAL A 173 10.08 -22.03 -1.68
N ILE A 174 11.18 -22.35 -1.02
CA ILE A 174 11.91 -21.42 -0.16
C ILE A 174 13.16 -20.99 -0.89
N LYS A 175 13.39 -19.68 -0.93
CA LYS A 175 14.52 -19.06 -1.61
C LYS A 175 15.34 -18.20 -0.66
N ASP A 176 16.63 -18.12 -0.92
CA ASP A 176 17.54 -17.15 -0.30
C ASP A 176 17.14 -15.74 -0.75
N SER A 177 16.97 -14.80 0.18
CA SER A 177 16.50 -13.44 -0.15
C SER A 177 17.55 -12.62 -0.90
N GLN A 178 18.83 -12.97 -0.79
CA GLN A 178 19.94 -12.22 -1.39
C GLN A 178 20.31 -12.79 -2.77
N THR A 179 20.32 -14.11 -2.92
CA THR A 179 20.79 -14.76 -4.16
C THR A 179 19.66 -15.31 -5.04
N ASP A 180 18.42 -15.31 -4.56
CA ASP A 180 17.26 -15.96 -5.20
C ASP A 180 17.42 -17.49 -5.40
N GLU A 181 18.48 -18.09 -4.84
CA GLU A 181 18.75 -19.52 -4.96
C GLU A 181 17.66 -20.33 -4.24
N ILE A 182 17.23 -21.43 -4.88
CA ILE A 182 16.27 -22.35 -4.28
C ILE A 182 16.95 -23.11 -3.15
N VAL A 183 16.47 -22.87 -1.95
CA VAL A 183 16.93 -23.50 -0.71
C VAL A 183 16.14 -24.78 -0.44
N TYR A 184 14.84 -24.78 -0.74
CA TYR A 184 13.97 -25.94 -0.61
C TYR A 184 12.81 -25.88 -1.61
N GLN A 185 12.34 -27.04 -2.07
CA GLN A 185 11.10 -27.13 -2.82
C GLN A 185 10.31 -28.40 -2.50
N GLU A 186 8.99 -28.29 -2.42
CA GLU A 186 8.07 -29.41 -2.41
C GLU A 186 6.90 -29.13 -3.37
N LYS A 187 6.40 -30.18 -4.03
CA LYS A 187 5.17 -30.13 -4.83
C LYS A 187 4.29 -31.30 -4.45
N THR A 188 3.04 -31.02 -4.08
CA THR A 188 2.18 -32.01 -3.42
C THR A 188 0.72 -31.77 -3.77
N LYS A 189 -0.05 -32.86 -3.91
CA LYS A 189 -1.50 -32.77 -4.10
C LYS A 189 -2.17 -32.59 -2.75
N ILE A 190 -3.04 -31.60 -2.64
CA ILE A 190 -3.90 -31.34 -1.49
C ILE A 190 -4.86 -32.53 -1.35
N LYS A 191 -4.66 -33.29 -0.27
CA LYS A 191 -5.54 -34.39 0.13
C LYS A 191 -6.03 -34.09 1.55
N LYS A 192 -7.31 -34.39 1.83
CA LYS A 192 -7.97 -34.10 3.12
C LYS A 192 -7.19 -34.60 4.35
N ASN A 193 -6.34 -35.61 4.21
CA ASN A 193 -5.59 -36.26 5.29
C ASN A 193 -4.13 -35.82 5.45
N LYS A 194 -3.66 -34.77 4.75
CA LYS A 194 -2.33 -34.20 4.98
C LYS A 194 -2.45 -32.95 5.86
N GLU A 195 -2.39 -33.12 7.18
CA GLU A 195 -2.53 -32.03 8.17
C GLU A 195 -1.63 -30.83 7.86
N PHE A 196 -0.38 -31.10 7.50
CA PHE A 196 0.60 -30.07 7.14
C PHE A 196 0.17 -29.21 5.93
N ILE A 197 -0.34 -29.85 4.88
CA ILE A 197 -0.79 -29.16 3.66
C ILE A 197 -2.11 -28.45 3.88
N ASN A 198 -2.98 -29.01 4.72
CA ASN A 198 -4.18 -28.31 5.16
C ASN A 198 -3.82 -27.05 5.95
N ALA A 199 -2.85 -27.11 6.87
CA ALA A 199 -2.41 -25.95 7.66
C ALA A 199 -1.88 -24.80 6.78
N ILE A 200 -1.19 -25.10 5.68
CA ILE A 200 -0.74 -24.08 4.72
C ILE A 200 -1.92 -23.51 3.93
N ASN A 201 -2.80 -24.37 3.43
CA ASN A 201 -3.95 -23.94 2.63
C ASN A 201 -5.07 -23.30 3.44
N THR A 202 -5.04 -23.35 4.76
CA THR A 202 -6.01 -22.65 5.62
C THR A 202 -5.37 -21.48 6.37
N LYS A 203 -4.10 -21.18 6.10
CA LYS A 203 -3.42 -20.08 6.76
C LYS A 203 -3.97 -18.76 6.24
N LEU A 204 -4.39 -17.91 7.17
CA LEU A 204 -4.81 -16.54 6.87
C LEU A 204 -3.58 -15.71 6.52
N ILE A 205 -3.53 -15.23 5.29
CA ILE A 205 -2.49 -14.37 4.75
C ILE A 205 -2.99 -12.93 4.82
N THR A 206 -2.21 -12.09 5.50
CA THR A 206 -2.41 -10.65 5.61
C THR A 206 -1.36 -9.91 4.78
N PRO A 207 -1.53 -8.61 4.48
CA PRO A 207 -0.49 -7.82 3.83
C PRO A 207 0.86 -7.88 4.53
N SER A 208 0.86 -7.98 5.87
CA SER A 208 2.08 -8.12 6.69
C SER A 208 2.86 -9.41 6.43
N ASN A 209 2.28 -10.39 5.72
CA ASN A 209 2.95 -11.63 5.34
C ASN A 209 3.60 -11.53 3.95
N LEU A 210 3.29 -10.53 3.14
CA LEU A 210 3.80 -10.41 1.77
C LEU A 210 5.31 -10.20 1.75
N TYR A 211 5.97 -10.80 0.75
CA TYR A 211 7.37 -10.55 0.44
C TYR A 211 7.50 -9.88 -0.93
N PRO A 212 8.46 -8.96 -1.06
CA PRO A 212 9.20 -8.28 0.00
C PRO A 212 8.30 -7.37 0.83
N ASP A 213 8.80 -7.05 2.01
CA ASP A 213 8.08 -6.20 2.94
C ASP A 213 8.08 -4.75 2.45
N HIS A 214 6.96 -4.07 2.64
CA HIS A 214 6.87 -2.63 2.43
C HIS A 214 6.22 -2.02 3.68
N PRO A 215 6.72 -0.88 4.22
CA PRO A 215 6.14 -0.25 5.41
C PRO A 215 4.62 -0.06 5.33
N ILE A 216 4.11 0.24 4.14
CA ILE A 216 2.69 0.48 3.86
C ILE A 216 1.83 -0.79 3.99
N ASN A 217 2.43 -1.99 3.92
CA ASN A 217 1.72 -3.25 4.22
C ASN A 217 1.22 -3.29 5.68
N HIS A 218 1.88 -2.53 6.57
CA HIS A 218 1.55 -2.45 7.99
C HIS A 218 0.63 -1.27 8.32
N TRP A 219 0.40 -0.37 7.36
CA TRP A 219 -0.39 0.82 7.55
C TRP A 219 -1.80 0.65 7.01
N ASP A 220 -2.75 1.22 7.77
CA ASP A 220 -4.15 1.31 7.42
C ASP A 220 -4.77 -0.04 6.99
N ASN A 221 -4.75 -0.98 7.92
CA ASN A 221 -5.50 -2.24 7.85
C ASN A 221 -6.73 -2.20 8.78
N ARG A 222 -7.02 -1.04 9.40
CA ARG A 222 -8.04 -0.87 10.45
C ARG A 222 -9.02 0.22 10.06
N GLN A 223 -10.31 -0.12 10.02
CA GLN A 223 -11.40 0.85 9.94
C GLN A 223 -11.78 1.39 11.33
N ASP A 224 -10.85 2.04 12.01
CA ASP A 224 -11.27 2.85 13.18
C ASP A 224 -12.00 4.13 12.72
N GLU A 225 -12.21 4.30 11.41
CA GLU A 225 -12.89 5.41 10.78
C GLU A 225 -14.07 4.89 9.96
N LYS A 226 -15.25 5.44 10.24
CA LYS A 226 -16.59 4.92 9.92
C LYS A 226 -16.68 4.24 8.54
N PRO A 227 -17.20 2.99 8.45
CA PRO A 227 -17.44 2.33 7.17
C PRO A 227 -18.34 3.17 6.27
N LEU A 228 -18.05 3.13 4.96
CA LEU A 228 -18.98 3.51 3.90
C LEU A 228 -20.26 2.66 4.01
N LEU A 229 -21.23 3.10 4.81
CA LEU A 229 -22.60 2.63 4.73
C LEU A 229 -23.24 3.31 3.53
N LYS A 230 -23.07 2.73 2.34
CA LYS A 230 -24.06 2.91 1.27
C LYS A 230 -25.20 1.91 1.50
N SER A 231 -26.09 2.26 2.43
CA SER A 231 -27.52 1.96 2.33
C SER A 231 -28.16 3.36 2.34
N ASP A 232 -28.47 3.97 1.20
CA ASP A 232 -29.62 3.61 0.38
C ASP A 232 -29.41 4.06 -1.07
N LEU A 233 -29.33 3.11 -2.02
CA LEU A 233 -29.62 3.31 -3.45
C LEU A 233 -30.19 2.00 -4.02
#